data_AF-A0A662SIZ3-F1
#
_entry.id   AF-A0A662SIZ3-F1
#
_cell.length_a   1.000
_cell.length_b   1.000
_cell.length_c   1.000
_cell.angle_alpha   90.00
_cell.angle_beta   90.00
_cell.angle_gamma   90.00
#
_symmetry.space_group_name_H-M   'P 1'
#
loop_
_entity.id
_entity.type
_entity.pdbx_description
1 polymer ?
#
loop_
_entity_poly.entity_id
_entity_poly.type
_entity_poly.pdbx_seq_one_letter_code
_entity_poly.pdbx_strand_id
1 'polypeptide(L)'
;MEWLIKIIPKARFLERIRGFIEHSSTIELIYVGLIESGVDSLKPIERSSFWRVIGDLIDLAREAGLKILGYGIEKDRHIFMVLSK
;
A
#
# COMPACT_ATOMS: atom_id res chain seq x y z
N MET A 1 12.72 18.60 0.78
CA MET A 1 12.80 17.52 -0.23
C MET A 1 11.39 16.98 -0.37
N GLU A 2 10.69 17.34 -1.44
CA GLU A 2 9.39 16.71 -1.74
C GLU A 2 9.66 15.30 -2.24
N TRP A 3 9.05 14.33 -1.59
CA TRP A 3 9.16 12.93 -1.98
C TRP A 3 8.26 12.71 -3.19
N LEU A 4 8.80 12.09 -4.24
CA LEU A 4 8.06 11.75 -5.46
C LEU A 4 6.98 10.68 -5.24
N ILE A 5 6.87 10.15 -4.01
CA ILE A 5 5.97 9.09 -3.60
C ILE A 5 5.15 9.58 -2.41
N LYS A 6 3.83 9.52 -2.54
CA LYS A 6 2.87 9.84 -1.48
C LYS A 6 2.24 8.55 -0.99
N ILE A 7 2.58 8.10 0.22
CA ILE A 7 1.95 6.95 0.89
C ILE A 7 0.91 7.44 1.87
N ILE A 8 -0.21 6.72 2.02
CA ILE A 8 -1.22 7.06 3.02
C ILE A 8 -0.62 6.91 4.43
N PRO A 9 -1.03 7.77 5.39
CA PRO A 9 -0.60 7.61 6.78
C PRO A 9 -0.99 6.24 7.35
N LYS A 10 -0.14 5.67 8.20
CA LYS A 10 -0.39 4.39 8.89
C LYS A 10 -1.77 4.34 9.56
N ALA A 11 -2.19 5.41 10.23
CA ALA A 11 -3.51 5.48 10.87
C ALA A 11 -4.66 5.26 9.87
N ARG A 12 -4.59 5.93 8.72
CA ARG A 12 -5.60 5.80 7.65
C ARG A 12 -5.61 4.40 7.03
N PHE A 13 -4.44 3.76 6.93
CA PHE A 13 -4.34 2.38 6.48
C PHE A 13 -5.01 1.41 7.46
N LEU A 14 -4.78 1.59 8.77
CA LEU A 14 -5.42 0.78 9.82
C LEU A 14 -6.93 0.97 9.86
N GLU A 15 -7.43 2.19 9.66
CA GLU A 15 -8.86 2.48 9.54
C GLU A 15 -9.49 1.70 8.37
N ARG A 16 -8.81 1.68 7.20
CA ARG A 16 -9.27 0.89 6.05
C ARG A 16 -9.28 -0.60 6.32
N ILE A 17 -8.21 -1.14 6.92
CA ILE A 17 -8.14 -2.56 7.29
C ILE A 17 -9.28 -2.93 8.26
N ARG A 18 -9.53 -2.10 9.26
CA ARG A 18 -10.63 -2.35 10.22
C ARG A 18 -11.98 -2.36 9.50
N GLY A 19 -12.23 -1.37 8.65
CA GLY A 19 -13.44 -1.32 7.83
C GLY A 19 -13.60 -2.55 6.93
N PHE A 20 -12.52 -3.01 6.30
CA PHE A 20 -12.52 -4.23 5.51
C PHE A 20 -12.91 -5.45 6.34
N ILE A 21 -12.29 -5.64 7.51
CA ILE A 21 -12.54 -6.77 8.41
C ILE A 21 -14.01 -6.86 8.80
N GLU A 22 -14.64 -5.72 9.08
CA GLU A 22 -16.06 -5.64 9.45
C GLU A 22 -17.03 -5.81 8.26
N HIS A 23 -16.58 -5.56 7.02
CA HIS A 23 -17.41 -5.68 5.82
C HIS A 23 -17.74 -7.14 5.46
N SER A 24 -18.77 -7.41 4.67
CA SER A 24 -19.10 -8.79 4.24
C SER A 24 -18.17 -9.37 3.17
N SER A 25 -17.40 -8.51 2.50
CA SER A 25 -16.46 -8.90 1.43
C SER A 25 -15.32 -9.77 1.96
N THR A 26 -14.87 -10.73 1.16
CA THR A 26 -13.72 -11.60 1.47
C THR A 26 -12.42 -11.09 0.87
N ILE A 27 -12.49 -10.22 -0.15
CA ILE A 27 -11.34 -9.63 -0.85
C ILE A 27 -11.55 -8.11 -0.95
N GLU A 28 -10.48 -7.33 -0.80
CA GLU A 28 -10.50 -5.88 -1.00
C GLU A 28 -9.23 -5.37 -1.69
N LEU A 29 -9.42 -4.46 -2.65
CA LEU A 29 -8.35 -3.67 -3.25
C LEU A 29 -8.26 -2.33 -2.51
N ILE A 30 -7.08 -2.01 -1.98
CA ILE A 30 -6.82 -0.73 -1.33
C ILE A 30 -5.68 0.02 -2.04
N TYR A 31 -5.88 1.32 -2.25
CA TYR A 31 -4.84 2.21 -2.77
C TYR A 31 -4.04 2.82 -1.61
N VAL A 32 -2.79 2.41 -1.45
CA VAL A 32 -1.92 2.80 -0.35
C VAL A 32 -1.01 3.98 -0.68
N GLY A 33 -0.99 4.43 -1.93
CA GLY A 33 -0.24 5.62 -2.30
C GLY A 33 -0.32 5.99 -3.77
N LEU A 34 0.48 6.98 -4.16
CA LEU A 34 0.64 7.48 -5.52
C LEU A 34 2.11 7.82 -5.78
N ILE A 35 2.61 7.48 -6.97
CA ILE A 35 3.90 7.96 -7.46
C ILE A 35 3.64 9.13 -8.41
N GLU A 36 4.10 10.33 -8.07
CA GLU A 36 3.76 11.55 -8.82
C GLU A 36 4.53 11.65 -10.14
N SER A 37 5.75 11.12 -10.14
CA SER A 37 6.59 10.97 -11.33
C SER A 37 6.60 9.51 -11.80
N GLY A 38 7.08 9.20 -13.00
CA GLY A 38 7.13 7.80 -13.46
C GLY A 38 7.97 6.92 -12.50
N VAL A 39 7.70 5.61 -12.44
CA VAL A 39 8.51 4.69 -11.61
C VAL A 39 10.01 4.77 -11.99
N ASP A 40 10.29 5.08 -13.25
CA ASP A 40 11.64 5.25 -13.80
C ASP A 40 12.39 6.47 -13.28
N SER A 41 11.71 7.50 -12.77
CA SER A 41 12.36 8.68 -12.18
C SER A 41 12.73 8.53 -10.71
N LEU A 42 12.34 7.43 -10.06
CA LEU A 42 12.73 7.17 -8.67
C LEU A 42 14.20 6.79 -8.59
N LYS A 43 14.97 7.54 -7.79
CA LYS A 43 16.36 7.20 -7.46
C LYS A 43 16.40 5.87 -6.69
N PRO A 44 17.52 5.12 -6.75
CA PRO A 44 17.65 3.85 -6.04
C PRO A 44 17.28 3.93 -4.55
N ILE A 45 17.66 5.02 -3.86
CA ILE A 45 17.34 5.21 -2.45
C ILE A 45 15.85 5.41 -2.19
N GLU A 46 15.14 6.08 -3.10
CA GLU A 46 13.69 6.31 -3.00
C GLU A 46 12.94 5.00 -3.22
N ARG A 47 13.39 4.18 -4.19
CA ARG A 47 12.86 2.84 -4.43
C ARG A 47 13.03 1.92 -3.21
N SER A 48 14.20 1.94 -2.59
CA SER A 48 14.46 1.12 -1.39
C SER A 48 13.59 1.55 -0.20
N SER A 49 13.50 2.86 0.06
CA SER A 49 12.62 3.38 1.12
C SER A 49 11.14 3.07 0.84
N PHE A 50 10.71 3.18 -0.42
CA PHE A 50 9.37 2.80 -0.84
C PHE A 50 9.06 1.34 -0.52
N TRP A 51 9.90 0.40 -0.96
CA TRP A 51 9.66 -1.02 -0.71
C TRP A 51 9.68 -1.37 0.78
N ARG A 52 10.48 -0.66 1.59
CA ARG A 52 10.44 -0.80 3.05
C ARG A 52 9.07 -0.41 3.61
N VAL A 53 8.54 0.75 3.23
CA VAL A 53 7.22 1.21 3.69
C VAL A 53 6.11 0.24 3.23
N ILE A 54 6.19 -0.28 2.01
CA ILE A 54 5.24 -1.31 1.55
C ILE A 54 5.35 -2.59 2.38
N GLY A 55 6.56 -3.02 2.73
CA GLY A 55 6.80 -4.13 3.66
C GLY A 55 6.11 -3.91 5.00
N ASP A 56 6.29 -2.73 5.60
CA ASP A 56 5.65 -2.39 6.88
C ASP A 56 4.11 -2.44 6.80
N LEU A 57 3.52 -2.01 5.69
CA LEU A 57 2.06 -2.09 5.47
C LEU A 57 1.58 -3.54 5.29
N ILE A 58 2.35 -4.36 4.58
CA ILE A 58 2.07 -5.81 4.42
C ILE A 58 2.08 -6.48 5.80
N ASP A 59 3.08 -6.21 6.63
CA ASP A 59 3.21 -6.81 7.95
C ASP A 59 2.06 -6.38 8.87
N LEU A 60 1.65 -5.11 8.84
CA LEU A 60 0.46 -4.64 9.58
C LEU A 60 -0.83 -5.35 9.15
N ALA A 61 -1.02 -5.57 7.85
CA ALA A 61 -2.19 -6.31 7.36
C ALA A 61 -2.17 -7.78 7.81
N ARG A 62 -1.00 -8.41 7.83
CA ARG A 62 -0.81 -9.79 8.33
C ARG A 62 -1.05 -9.89 9.83
N GLU A 63 -0.57 -8.93 10.61
CA GLU A 63 -0.85 -8.84 12.05
C GLU A 63 -2.35 -8.72 12.35
N ALA A 64 -3.11 -8.09 11.44
CA ALA A 64 -4.57 -8.01 11.49
C ALA A 64 -5.28 -9.29 10.99
N GLY A 65 -4.54 -10.35 10.65
CA GLY A 65 -5.08 -11.63 10.20
C GLY A 65 -5.37 -11.71 8.70
N LEU A 66 -4.97 -10.72 7.91
CA LEU A 66 -5.25 -10.68 6.47
C LEU A 66 -4.13 -11.32 5.64
N LYS A 67 -4.51 -11.91 4.51
CA LYS A 67 -3.60 -12.40 3.48
C LYS A 67 -3.40 -11.34 2.40
N ILE A 68 -2.18 -11.27 1.86
CA ILE A 68 -1.85 -10.41 0.73
C ILE A 68 -1.93 -11.24 -0.55
N LEU A 69 -2.90 -10.96 -1.41
CA LEU A 69 -3.05 -11.63 -2.71
C LEU A 69 -2.19 -10.98 -3.80
N GLY A 70 -1.87 -9.70 -3.65
CA GLY A 70 -1.02 -8.96 -4.58
C GLY A 70 -0.78 -7.53 -4.10
N TYR A 71 0.28 -6.90 -4.60
CA TYR A 71 0.56 -5.49 -4.41
C TYR A 71 1.43 -5.00 -5.57
N GLY A 72 1.38 -3.71 -5.86
CA GLY A 72 2.15 -3.16 -6.96
C GLY A 72 1.81 -1.72 -7.24
N ILE A 73 2.20 -1.29 -8.44
CA ILE A 73 1.94 0.05 -8.96
C ILE A 73 1.14 -0.12 -10.24
N GLU A 74 -0.02 0.52 -10.31
CA GLU A 74 -0.85 0.53 -11.51
C GLU A 74 -0.28 1.47 -12.58
N LYS A 75 -0.80 1.36 -13.82
CA LYS A 75 -0.39 2.20 -14.95
C LYS A 75 -0.63 3.70 -14.68
N ASP A 76 -1.65 4.01 -13.90
CA ASP A 76 -2.00 5.37 -13.49
C ASP A 76 -1.21 5.85 -12.26
N ARG A 77 -0.19 5.06 -11.85
CA ARG A 77 0.76 5.32 -10.77
C ARG A 77 0.21 5.15 -9.35
N HIS A 78 -1.02 4.66 -9.19
CA HIS A 78 -1.52 4.30 -7.87
C HIS A 78 -0.80 3.06 -7.35
N ILE A 79 -0.40 3.12 -6.08
CA ILE A 79 0.17 1.97 -5.39
C ILE A 79 -0.99 1.24 -4.74
N PHE A 80 -1.13 -0.04 -5.05
CA PHE A 80 -2.25 -0.85 -4.60
C PHE A 80 -1.79 -2.06 -3.79
N MET A 81 -2.72 -2.58 -2.99
CA MET A 81 -2.60 -3.84 -2.28
C MET A 81 -3.96 -4.56 -2.33
N VAL A 82 -3.94 -5.87 -2.58
CA VAL A 82 -5.10 -6.75 -2.58
C VAL A 82 -5.04 -7.61 -1.34
N LEU A 83 -6.07 -7.48 -0.50
CA LEU A 83 -6.20 -8.15 0.78
C LEU A 83 -7.28 -9.24 0.70
N SER A 84 -7.09 -10.32 1.46
CA SER A 84 -8.10 -11.36 1.71
C SER A 84 -8.23 -11.61 3.20
N LYS A 85 -9.44 -11.92 3.65
CA LYS A 85 -9.67 -12.50 4.97
C LYS A 85 -9.21 -13.96 5.03
#